data_AF-A0A849N8U2-F1
#
_entry.id   AF-A0A849N8U2-F1
#
_cell.length_a   1.000
_cell.length_b   1.000
_cell.length_c   1.000
_cell.angle_alpha   90.00
_cell.angle_beta   90.00
_cell.angle_gamma   90.00
#
_symmetry.space_group_name_H-M   'P 1'
#
loop_
_entity.id
_entity.type
_entity.pdbx_description
1 polymer ?
#
loop_
_entity_poly.entity_id
_entity_poly.type
_entity_poly.pdbx_seq_one_letter_code
_entity_poly.pdbx_strand_id
1 'polypeptide(L)'
;MSDPSSPHAVTTSADIGPWGGPTRRYRDVPIEANEKETVFGFHLHGHPMERGSFGSVDALIRIIDAWLDTRTLPAPYRMPEG
;
A
#
# COMPACT_ATOMS: atom_id res chain seq x y z
N MET A 1 9.17 9.67 11.51
CA MET A 1 8.56 10.98 11.21
C MET A 1 7.46 10.71 10.20
N SER A 2 6.19 10.87 10.58
CA SER A 2 5.04 10.67 9.69
C SER A 2 4.99 11.81 8.68
N ASP A 3 4.92 11.48 7.38
CA ASP A 3 4.66 12.46 6.32
C ASP A 3 3.26 13.08 6.56
N PRO A 4 3.12 14.41 6.69
CA PRO A 4 1.86 15.07 6.99
C PRO A 4 0.87 15.11 5.80
N SER A 5 1.21 14.53 4.65
CA SER A 5 0.41 14.68 3.43
C SER A 5 -0.82 13.76 3.35
N SER A 6 -0.91 12.70 4.16
CA SER A 6 -2.10 11.83 4.20
C SER A 6 -2.93 12.11 5.45
N PRO A 7 -4.20 12.55 5.33
CA PRO A 7 -5.07 12.83 6.47
C PRO A 7 -5.46 11.56 7.25
N HIS A 8 -5.14 10.38 6.72
CA HIS A 8 -5.45 9.09 7.32
C HIS A 8 -4.23 8.49 8.03
N ALA A 9 -4.42 8.06 9.28
CA ALA A 9 -3.39 7.38 10.02
C ALA A 9 -3.21 5.93 9.54
N VAL A 10 -1.96 5.50 9.39
CA VAL A 10 -1.63 4.08 9.24
C VAL A 10 -1.71 3.43 10.62
N THR A 11 -2.51 2.38 10.75
CA THR A 11 -2.66 1.65 12.01
C THR A 11 -2.03 0.26 11.89
N THR A 12 -1.25 -0.16 12.88
CA THR A 12 -0.70 -1.51 12.91
C THR A 12 -1.75 -2.47 13.48
N SER A 13 -2.04 -3.54 12.75
CA SER A 13 -2.88 -4.64 13.22
C SER A 13 -2.02 -5.63 14.00
N ALA A 14 -2.62 -6.33 14.98
CA ALA A 14 -1.94 -7.38 15.73
C ALA A 14 -1.68 -8.65 14.88
N ASP A 15 -2.27 -8.72 13.69
CA ASP A 15 -2.20 -9.86 12.80
C ASP A 15 -0.88 -9.91 12.02
N ILE A 16 -0.29 -11.10 11.99
CA ILE A 16 0.82 -11.42 11.08
C ILE A 16 0.24 -11.81 9.73
N GLY A 17 0.66 -11.08 8.71
CA GLY A 17 0.22 -11.31 7.34
C GLY A 17 0.83 -12.58 6.75
N PRO A 18 0.36 -13.01 5.56
CA PRO A 18 0.86 -14.18 4.85
C PRO A 18 2.35 -14.13 4.50
N TRP A 19 2.99 -12.96 4.61
CA TRP A 19 4.43 -12.76 4.39
C TRP A 19 5.28 -12.85 5.67
N GLY A 20 4.65 -13.21 6.80
CA GLY A 20 5.32 -13.43 8.09
C GLY A 20 5.60 -12.14 8.89
N GLY A 21 5.39 -10.97 8.30
CA GLY A 21 5.54 -9.69 8.98
C GLY A 21 4.23 -9.07 9.47
N PRO A 22 4.31 -7.89 10.11
CA PRO A 22 3.15 -7.19 10.63
C PRO A 22 2.22 -6.72 9.51
N THR A 23 0.92 -6.79 9.77
CA THR A 23 -0.09 -6.19 8.90
C THR A 23 -0.41 -4.77 9.41
N ARG A 24 -0.43 -3.80 8.50
CA ARG A 24 -0.90 -2.44 8.73
C ARG A 24 -2.21 -2.21 7.99
N ARG A 25 -2.99 -1.20 8.38
CA ARG A 25 -4.19 -0.78 7.66
C ARG A 25 -4.12 0.71 7.38
N TYR A 26 -4.47 1.06 6.14
CA TYR A 26 -4.59 2.43 5.68
C TYR A 26 -5.88 2.57 4.86
N ARG A 27 -6.80 3.44 5.28
CA ARG A 27 -8.14 3.60 4.64
C ARG A 27 -8.84 2.25 4.39
N ASP A 28 -8.86 1.40 5.41
CA ASP A 28 -9.38 0.01 5.37
C ASP A 28 -8.66 -0.97 4.45
N VAL A 29 -7.62 -0.52 3.73
CA VAL A 29 -6.76 -1.38 2.90
C VAL A 29 -5.69 -2.02 3.78
N PRO A 30 -5.63 -3.36 3.85
CA PRO A 30 -4.53 -4.04 4.53
C PRO A 30 -3.24 -3.89 3.72
N ILE A 31 -2.17 -3.55 4.41
CA ILE A 31 -0.79 -3.47 3.92
C ILE A 31 0.02 -4.52 4.68
N GLU A 32 0.51 -5.52 3.98
CA GLU A 32 1.22 -6.66 4.56
C GLU A 32 2.72 -6.48 4.38
N ALA A 33 3.49 -6.63 5.46
CA ALA A 33 4.95 -6.61 5.40
C ALA A 33 5.53 -8.02 5.46
N ASN A 34 6.74 -8.19 4.91
CA ASN A 34 7.59 -9.31 5.28
C ASN A 34 8.16 -9.15 6.71
N GLU A 35 8.72 -10.21 7.27
CA GLU A 35 9.32 -10.20 8.62
C GLU A 35 10.36 -9.09 8.84
N LYS A 36 11.08 -8.70 7.78
CA LYS A 36 12.13 -7.67 7.82
C LYS A 36 11.60 -6.25 7.61
N GLU A 37 10.32 -6.08 7.33
CA GLU A 37 9.69 -4.81 6.98
C GLU A 37 10.40 -4.05 5.85
N THR A 38 10.89 -4.81 4.86
CA THR A 38 11.55 -4.26 3.67
C THR A 38 10.71 -4.40 2.41
N VAL A 39 9.72 -5.29 2.45
CA VAL A 39 8.82 -5.55 1.33
C VAL A 39 7.39 -5.49 1.83
N PHE A 40 6.56 -4.73 1.13
CA PHE A 40 5.20 -4.41 1.49
C PHE A 40 4.25 -4.69 0.31
N GLY A 41 3.12 -5.34 0.60
CA GLY A 41 2.04 -5.59 -0.35
C GLY A 41 0.75 -4.97 0.18
N PHE A 42 -0.28 -4.89 -0.65
CA PHE A 42 -1.59 -4.42 -0.25
C PHE A 42 -2.69 -5.18 -0.96
N HIS A 43 -3.82 -5.40 -0.28
CA HIS A 43 -5.00 -6.02 -0.90
C HIS A 43 -6.08 -4.97 -1.11
N LEU A 44 -6.24 -4.54 -2.36
CA LEU A 44 -7.28 -3.60 -2.76
C LEU A 44 -8.01 -4.15 -3.98
N HIS A 45 -9.25 -4.60 -3.76
CA HIS A 45 -10.02 -5.30 -4.78
C HIS A 45 -10.13 -4.51 -6.08
N GLY A 46 -9.72 -5.14 -7.18
CA GLY A 46 -9.77 -4.55 -8.52
C GLY A 46 -8.67 -3.54 -8.80
N HIS A 47 -7.70 -3.38 -7.90
CA HIS A 47 -6.50 -2.60 -8.15
C HIS A 47 -5.55 -3.38 -9.09
N PRO A 48 -5.01 -2.77 -10.17
CA PRO A 48 -4.13 -3.46 -11.11
C PRO A 48 -2.87 -4.10 -10.47
N MET A 49 -2.49 -3.59 -9.30
CA MET A 49 -1.33 -4.01 -8.52
C MET A 49 -1.68 -4.65 -7.15
N GLU A 50 -2.89 -5.18 -6.97
CA GLU A 50 -3.42 -5.79 -5.73
C GLU A 50 -2.54 -6.93 -5.12
N ARG A 51 -1.45 -7.33 -5.78
CA ARG A 51 -0.48 -8.31 -5.25
C ARG A 51 0.98 -7.92 -5.51
N GLY A 52 1.20 -6.65 -5.84
CA GLY A 52 2.54 -6.11 -6.06
C GLY A 52 3.34 -6.06 -4.76
N SER A 53 4.66 -6.16 -4.89
CA SER A 53 5.61 -5.98 -3.78
C SER A 53 6.33 -4.64 -3.95
N PHE A 54 6.31 -3.82 -2.91
CA PHE A 54 6.88 -2.47 -2.91
C PHE A 54 7.88 -2.34 -1.75
N GLY A 55 8.93 -1.54 -1.97
CA GLY A 55 9.95 -1.30 -0.94
C GLY A 55 9.62 -0.17 0.04
N SER A 56 8.44 0.45 -0.07
CA SER A 56 8.08 1.64 0.71
C SER A 56 6.58 1.69 1.01
N VAL A 57 6.24 1.83 2.29
CA VAL A 57 4.86 2.08 2.75
C VAL A 57 4.32 3.41 2.23
N ASP A 58 5.16 4.45 2.17
CA ASP A 58 4.74 5.76 1.66
C ASP A 58 4.34 5.71 0.17
N ALA A 59 5.05 4.89 -0.61
CA ALA A 59 4.70 4.65 -2.01
C ALA A 59 3.33 3.95 -2.13
N LEU A 60 3.07 2.96 -1.28
CA LEU A 60 1.79 2.26 -1.21
C LEU A 60 0.64 3.19 -0.84
N ILE A 61 0.84 4.07 0.15
CA ILE A 61 -0.15 5.06 0.55
C ILE A 61 -0.57 5.93 -0.64
N ARG A 62 0.40 6.45 -1.40
CA ARG A 62 0.12 7.29 -2.60
C ARG A 62 -0.64 6.53 -3.69
N ILE A 63 -0.34 5.25 -3.87
CA ILE A 63 -1.06 4.39 -4.82
C ILE A 63 -2.49 4.16 -4.35
N ILE A 64 -2.67 3.83 -3.06
CA ILE A 64 -3.99 3.59 -2.46
C ILE A 64 -4.84 4.87 -2.54
N ASP A 65 -4.30 6.03 -2.18
CA ASP A 65 -5.00 7.32 -2.28
C ASP A 65 -5.41 7.62 -3.73
N ALA A 66 -4.46 7.55 -4.68
CA ALA A 66 -4.75 7.83 -6.08
C ALA A 66 -5.85 6.91 -6.64
N TRP A 67 -5.84 5.63 -6.28
CA TRP A 67 -6.85 4.69 -6.72
C TRP A 67 -8.21 4.90 -6.06
N LEU A 68 -8.25 5.09 -4.73
CA LEU A 68 -9.50 5.32 -4.01
C LEU A 68 -10.17 6.63 -4.45
N ASP A 69 -9.39 7.67 -4.69
CA ASP A 69 -9.90 9.01 -4.97
C ASP A 69 -10.21 9.22 -6.47
N THR A 70 -9.34 8.72 -7.36
CA THR A 70 -9.45 9.00 -8.81
C THR A 70 -9.54 7.77 -9.69
N ARG A 71 -9.42 6.56 -9.12
CA ARG A 71 -9.32 5.29 -9.88
C ARG A 71 -8.21 5.31 -10.93
N THR A 72 -7.11 6.02 -10.64
CA THR A 72 -5.94 6.07 -11.52
C THR A 72 -4.67 5.67 -10.78
N LEU A 73 -3.71 5.13 -11.53
CA LEU A 73 -2.36 4.89 -11.02
C LEU A 73 -1.56 6.20 -11.03
N PRO A 74 -0.67 6.44 -10.04
CA PRO A 74 0.27 7.56 -10.10
C PRO A 74 1.20 7.44 -11.31
N ALA A 75 1.66 8.58 -11.85
CA ALA A 75 2.49 8.65 -13.05
C ALA A 75 3.63 7.61 -13.17
N PRO A 76 4.48 7.37 -12.15
CA PRO A 76 5.55 6.37 -12.26
C PRO A 76 5.08 4.92 -12.37
N TYR A 77 3.81 4.63 -12.10
CA TYR A 77 3.21 3.29 -12.14
C TYR A 77 2.23 3.10 -13.29
N ARG A 78 1.98 4.14 -14.10
CA ARG A 78 1.22 3.99 -15.34
C ARG A 78 2.12 3.24 -16.32
N MET A 79 1.67 2.08 -16.80
CA MET A 79 2.39 1.43 -17.90
C MET A 79 2.40 2.39 -19.10
N PRO A 80 3.55 2.57 -19.78
CA PRO A 80 3.55 3.28 -21.04
C PRO A 80 2.60 2.52 -21.98
N GLU A 81 1.64 3.22 -22.58
CA GLU A 81 0.89 2.67 -23.71
C GLU A 81 1.92 2.36 -24.80
N GLY A 82 2.11 1.07 -25.07
CA GLY A 82 2.96 0.58 -26.16
C GLY A 82 2.26 0.72 -27.50
#